data_AF-A0A6G0X923-F1
#
_entry.id   AF-A0A6G0X923-F1
#
_cell.length_a   1.000
_cell.length_b   1.000
_cell.length_c   1.000
_cell.angle_alpha   90.00
_cell.angle_beta   90.00
_cell.angle_gamma   90.00
#
_symmetry.space_group_name_H-M   'P 1'
#
loop_
_entity.id
_entity.type
_entity.pdbx_description
1 polymer ?
#
loop_
_entity_poly.entity_id
_entity_poly.type
_entity_poly.pdbx_seq_one_letter_code
_entity_poly.pdbx_strand_id
1 'polypeptide(L)' 'MSEFWSRRTCVILTGASKGIGQCLAVEIGKLLVPESTIILMARDTNGLEKTKEMVNKENSDILVERGFL' A
#
# COMPACT_ATOMS: atom_id res chain seq x y z
N MET A 1 -16.44 -9.57 -3.47
CA MET A 1 -15.66 -8.57 -2.71
C MET A 1 -16.44 -8.27 -1.44
N SER A 2 -15.84 -8.29 -0.25
CA SER A 2 -16.59 -7.97 0.97
C SER A 2 -17.02 -6.51 0.94
N GLU A 3 -18.22 -6.22 1.44
CA GLU A 3 -18.79 -4.86 1.56
C GLU A 3 -17.85 -3.87 2.28
N PHE A 4 -16.91 -4.38 3.09
CA PHE A 4 -15.91 -3.57 3.75
C PHE A 4 -14.96 -2.84 2.78
N TRP A 5 -14.52 -3.47 1.69
CA TRP A 5 -13.49 -2.94 0.79
C TRP A 5 -14.07 -2.15 -0.40
N SER A 6 -15.38 -2.21 -0.63
CA SER A 6 -16.07 -1.52 -1.73
C SER A 6 -16.28 -0.02 -1.48
N ARG A 7 -15.36 0.62 -0.75
CA ARG A 7 -15.39 2.05 -0.44
C ARG A 7 -13.98 2.62 -0.46
N ARG A 8 -13.89 3.89 -0.82
CA ARG A 8 -12.62 4.63 -0.75
C ARG A 8 -12.04 4.51 0.65
N THR A 9 -10.80 4.03 0.74
CA THR A 9 -10.16 3.71 2.01
C THR A 9 -8.77 4.34 2.06
N CYS A 10 -8.42 4.88 3.23
CA CYS A 10 -7.05 5.32 3.53
C CYS A 10 -6.39 4.27 4.44
N VAL A 11 -5.25 3.75 4.02
CA VAL A 11 -4.46 2.74 4.75
C VAL A 11 -3.14 3.37 5.16
N ILE A 12 -2.79 3.28 6.44
CA ILE A 12 -1.47 3.64 6.94
C ILE A 12 -0.80 2.34 7.40
N LEU A 13 0.31 1.96 6.77
CA LEU A 13 0.95 0.68 7.01
C LEU A 13 2.40 0.85 7.45
N THR A 14 2.68 0.52 8.70
CA THR A 14 4.04 0.52 9.27
C THR A 14 4.81 -0.75 8.96
N GLY A 15 6.14 -0.66 8.89
CA GLY A 15 7.00 -1.80 8.58
C GLY A 15 6.86 -2.25 7.13
N ALA A 16 6.39 -1.37 6.24
CA ALA A 16 6.02 -1.70 4.88
C ALA A 16 7.21 -1.97 3.94
N SER A 17 8.46 -1.69 4.35
CA SER A 17 9.61 -1.75 3.43
C SER A 17 10.06 -3.16 3.03
N LYS A 18 9.67 -4.21 3.79
CA LYS A 18 10.10 -5.60 3.54
C LYS A 18 9.23 -6.63 4.26
N GLY A 19 9.42 -7.90 3.91
CA GLY A 19 8.83 -9.04 4.63
C GLY A 19 7.31 -8.98 4.67
N ILE A 20 6.73 -9.21 5.87
CA ILE A 20 5.28 -9.27 6.07
C ILE A 20 4.62 -7.94 5.72
N GLY A 21 5.20 -6.80 6.11
CA GLY A 21 4.60 -5.50 5.83
C GLY A 21 4.56 -5.19 4.34
N GLN A 22 5.60 -5.54 3.59
CA GLN A 22 5.60 -5.43 2.12
C GLN A 22 4.55 -6.32 1.48
N CYS A 23 4.47 -7.60 1.89
CA CYS A 23 3.47 -8.53 1.38
C CYS A 23 2.05 -8.01 1.67
N LEU A 24 1.80 -7.56 2.90
CA LEU A 24 0.51 -7.01 3.31
C LEU A 24 0.13 -5.75 2.51
N ALA A 25 1.09 -4.87 2.21
CA ALA A 25 0.86 -3.68 1.37
C ALA A 25 0.30 -4.07 0.00
N VAL A 26 0.92 -5.08 -0.63
CA VAL A 26 0.55 -5.57 -1.96
C VAL A 26 -0.83 -6.24 -1.94
N GLU A 27 -1.07 -7.12 -0.96
CA GLU A 27 -2.37 -7.81 -0.85
C GLU A 27 -3.51 -6.84 -0.50
N ILE A 28 -3.27 -5.83 0.33
CA ILE A 28 -4.25 -4.77 0.58
C ILE A 28 -4.48 -3.95 -0.69
N GLY A 29 -3.44 -3.61 -1.44
CA GLY A 29 -3.54 -2.83 -2.69
C GLY A 29 -4.50 -3.44 -3.71
N LYS A 30 -4.53 -4.77 -3.82
CA LYS A 30 -5.48 -5.51 -4.67
C LYS A 30 -6.95 -5.36 -4.27
N LEU A 31 -7.22 -5.06 -3.00
CA LEU A 31 -8.57 -4.94 -2.45
C LEU A 31 -9.12 -3.51 -2.52
N LEU A 32 -8.23 -2.52 -2.66
CA LEU A 32 -8.61 -1.11 -2.64
C LEU A 32 -9.30 -0.70 -3.96
N VAL A 33 -10.36 0.09 -3.84
CA VAL A 33 -11.06 0.69 -4.98
C VAL A 33 -10.35 1.97 -5.45
N PRO A 34 -10.60 2.44 -6.68
CA PRO A 34 -10.01 3.68 -7.19
C PRO A 34 -10.12 4.87 -6.23
N GLU A 35 -9.16 5.79 -6.32
CA GLU A 35 -9.02 6.97 -5.44
C GLU A 35 -8.73 6.67 -3.96
N SER A 36 -8.62 5.40 -3.57
CA SER A 36 -8.09 5.00 -2.27
C SER A 36 -6.62 5.41 -2.13
N THR A 37 -6.13 5.44 -0.89
CA THR A 37 -4.75 5.82 -0.60
C THR A 37 -4.12 4.81 0.33
N ILE A 38 -2.86 4.45 0.05
CA ILE A 38 -2.02 3.70 0.98
C ILE A 38 -0.73 4.47 1.25
N ILE A 39 -0.46 4.71 2.54
CA ILE A 39 0.72 5.39 3.04
C ILE A 39 1.65 4.33 3.64
N LEU A 40 2.77 4.10 2.96
CA LEU A 40 3.77 3.11 3.36
C LEU A 40 4.79 3.76 4.30
N MET A 41 4.88 3.25 5.54
CA MET A 41 5.70 3.82 6.61
C MET A 41 6.86 2.88 6.99
N ALA A 42 8.11 3.33 6.84
CA ALA A 42 9.30 2.62 7.31
C ALA A 42 10.55 3.52 7.31
N ARG A 43 11.63 3.03 7.91
CA ARG A 43 12.97 3.68 7.90
C ARG A 43 13.73 3.48 6.58
N ASP A 44 13.47 2.39 5.87
CA ASP A 44 14.20 2.00 4.66
C ASP A 44 13.48 2.53 3.42
N THR A 45 14.01 3.62 2.86
CA THR A 45 13.42 4.35 1.74
C THR A 45 13.44 3.55 0.44
N ASN A 46 14.48 2.76 0.21
CA ASN A 46 14.60 1.93 -0.99
C ASN A 46 13.61 0.76 -0.94
N GLY A 47 13.45 0.16 0.24
CA GLY A 47 12.41 -0.86 0.45
C GLY A 47 11.00 -0.30 0.29
N LEU A 48 10.75 0.95 0.72
CA LEU A 48 9.47 1.63 0.46
C LEU A 48 9.22 1.88 -1.03
N GLU A 49 10.24 2.30 -1.79
CA GLU A 49 10.09 2.50 -3.24
C GLU A 49 9.75 1.20 -3.96
N LYS A 50 10.49 0.12 -3.66
CA LYS A 50 10.19 -1.21 -4.20
C LYS A 50 8.77 -1.66 -3.86
N THR A 51 8.33 -1.42 -2.62
CA THR A 51 6.97 -1.77 -2.20
C THR A 51 5.92 -0.95 -2.94
N LYS A 52 6.17 0.34 -3.17
CA LYS A 52 5.30 1.21 -3.97
C LYS A 52 5.16 0.71 -5.40
N GLU A 53 6.27 0.36 -6.05
CA GLU A 53 6.25 -0.24 -7.39
C GLU A 53 5.43 -1.54 -7.43
N MET A 54 5.60 -2.41 -6.43
CA MET A 54 4.84 -3.66 -6.33
C MET A 54 3.34 -3.42 -6.15
N VAL A 55 2.93 -2.45 -5.32
CA VAL A 55 1.51 -2.11 -5.13
C VAL A 55 0.92 -1.52 -6.42
N ASN A 56 1.62 -0.57 -7.05
CA ASN A 56 1.16 0.05 -8.30
C ASN A 56 1.04 -0.95 -9.46
N LYS A 57 1.86 -2.01 -9.46
CA LYS A 57 1.75 -3.09 -10.44
C LYS A 57 0.45 -3.87 -10.31
N GLU A 58 -0.05 -4.05 -9.09
CA GLU A 58 -1.30 -4.77 -8.83
C GLU A 58 -2.53 -3.86 -8.98
N ASN A 59 -2.39 -2.57 -8.67
CA ASN A 59 -3.48 -1.60 -8.76
C ASN A 59 -2.92 -0.19 -9.04
N SER A 60 -3.05 0.28 -10.27
CA SER A 60 -2.61 1.62 -10.71
C SER A 60 -3.61 2.73 -10.42
N ASP A 61 -4.81 2.39 -9.96
CA ASP A 61 -5.92 3.34 -9.79
C ASP A 61 -5.98 3.94 -8.37
N ILE A 62 -5.05 3.54 -7.51
CA ILE A 62 -4.92 4.01 -6.13
C ILE A 62 -3.69 4.89 -5.95
N LEU A 63 -3.72 5.77 -4.96
CA LEU A 63 -2.58 6.60 -4.59
C LEU A 63 -1.67 5.85 -3.60
N VAL A 64 -0.39 5.74 -3.94
CA VAL A 64 0.64 5.14 -3.06
C VAL A 64 1.65 6.19 -2.64
N GLU A 65 1.62 6.55 -1.35
CA GLU A 65 2.53 7.52 -0.74
C GLU A 65 3.55 6.85 0.18
N ARG A 66 4.70 7.48 0.36
CA ARG A 66 5.76 7.01 1.26
C ARG A 66 5.89 8.01 2.41
N GLY A 67 5.85 7.51 3.64
CA GLY A 67 6.14 8.30 4.83
C GLY A 67 7.34 7.73 5.58
N PHE A 68 8.17 8.63 6.08
CA PHE A 68 9.42 8.27 6.77
C PHE A 68 9.20 8.39 8.29
N LEU A 69 9.66 7.38 9.02
CA LEU A 69 9.70 7.32 10.49
C LEU A 69 11.14 7.39 10.98
#